data_AF-Q6BZ06-F1
#
_entry.id   AF-Q6BZ06-F1
#
_cell.length_a   1.000
_cell.length_b   1.000
_cell.length_c   1.000
_cell.angle_alpha   90.00
_cell.angle_beta   90.00
_cell.angle_gamma   90.00
#
_symmetry.space_group_name_H-M   'P 1'
#
loop_
_entity.id
_entity.type
_entity.pdbx_description
1 polymer ?
#
loop_
_entity_poly.entity_id
_entity_poly.type
_entity_poly.pdbx_seq_one_letter_code
_entity_poly.pdbx_strand_id
1 'polypeptide(L)'
;MTEQINELFPRLGSCFEDTLTEMIEKKVNDNIQSIVEQTLESLNQNPPEWFTNEMREIKKDIKDLKGEFKDLKRDLNKDVKDLKIEFKDLKRDLNKDVKDLKIEFKDLKRDVKRDLRDFKGDMDSGFKMSEYSHIRLYNMFRRMNGYPATPVPFLNVEAIMNELPPIGSVQDIDSLSKEECQTYLRAYNVEFHPNESVKLKERLRDAVGLAISYDLEFQFGSFQ
;
A
#
# COMPACT_ATOMS: atom_id res chain seq x y z
N MET A 1 27.09 -10.11 140.83
CA MET A 1 26.81 -11.31 140.01
C MET A 1 25.88 -11.02 138.82
N THR A 2 25.59 -9.74 138.52
CA THR A 2 24.69 -9.32 137.42
C THR A 2 25.44 -8.69 136.23
N GLU A 3 26.69 -8.25 136.40
CA GLU A 3 27.45 -7.57 135.32
C GLU A 3 28.03 -8.52 134.26
N GLN A 4 28.42 -9.75 134.61
CA GLN A 4 28.99 -10.71 133.62
C GLN A 4 27.94 -11.32 132.68
N ILE A 5 26.67 -11.37 133.09
CA ILE A 5 25.57 -11.88 132.25
C ILE A 5 25.17 -10.82 131.22
N ASN A 6 25.24 -9.53 131.58
CA ASN A 6 24.85 -8.42 130.70
C ASN A 6 25.82 -8.19 129.51
N GLU A 7 27.04 -8.71 129.54
CA GLU A 7 28.00 -8.62 128.41
C GLU A 7 27.96 -9.83 127.45
N LEU A 8 27.44 -10.98 127.90
CA LEU A 8 27.37 -12.21 127.11
C LEU A 8 26.16 -12.25 126.17
N PHE A 9 25.02 -11.70 126.60
CA PHE A 9 23.79 -11.67 125.79
C PHE A 9 23.93 -10.83 124.50
N PRO A 10 24.53 -9.63 124.50
CA PRO A 10 24.74 -8.85 123.28
C PRO A 10 25.68 -9.53 122.27
N ARG A 11 26.72 -10.23 122.76
CA ARG A 11 27.69 -10.95 121.91
C ARG A 11 27.11 -12.20 121.26
N LEU A 12 26.20 -12.90 121.94
CA LEU A 12 25.50 -14.06 121.37
C LEU A 12 24.47 -13.60 120.32
N GLY A 13 23.78 -12.48 120.60
CA GLY A 13 22.86 -11.85 119.65
C GLY A 13 23.57 -11.37 118.38
N SER A 14 24.71 -10.69 118.52
CA SER A 14 25.47 -10.21 117.34
C SER A 14 26.00 -11.37 116.50
N CYS A 15 26.54 -12.42 117.12
CA CYS A 15 27.04 -13.60 116.41
C CYS A 15 25.92 -14.33 115.63
N PHE A 16 24.70 -14.39 116.19
CA PHE A 16 23.56 -14.98 115.52
C PHE A 16 23.06 -14.11 114.34
N GLU A 17 23.01 -12.79 114.50
CA GLU A 17 22.67 -11.86 113.42
C GLU A 17 23.71 -11.89 112.29
N ASP A 18 25.00 -11.97 112.62
CA ASP A 18 26.07 -12.10 111.63
C ASP A 18 25.93 -13.40 110.83
N THR A 19 25.67 -14.52 111.51
CA THR A 19 25.48 -15.83 110.85
C THR A 19 24.23 -15.85 109.96
N LEU A 20 23.12 -15.25 110.41
CA LEU A 20 21.90 -15.11 109.61
C LEU A 20 22.12 -14.22 108.39
N THR A 21 22.84 -13.12 108.56
CA THR A 21 23.17 -12.17 107.49
C THR A 21 24.04 -12.86 106.45
N GLU A 22 25.10 -13.56 106.85
CA GLU A 22 25.95 -14.34 105.94
C GLU A 22 25.15 -15.44 105.19
N MET A 23 24.23 -16.13 105.87
CA MET A 23 23.38 -17.13 105.23
C MET A 23 22.42 -16.52 104.20
N ILE A 24 21.84 -15.36 104.51
CA ILE A 24 20.95 -14.62 103.60
C ILE A 24 21.74 -14.09 102.41
N GLU A 25 22.88 -13.43 102.65
CA GLU A 25 23.75 -12.90 101.61
C GLU A 25 24.22 -14.00 100.67
N LYS A 26 24.67 -15.13 101.21
CA LYS A 26 25.06 -16.29 100.41
C LYS A 26 23.89 -16.80 99.55
N LYS A 27 22.70 -16.95 100.13
CA LYS A 27 21.53 -17.46 99.41
C LYS A 27 21.07 -16.50 98.30
N VAL A 28 21.11 -15.20 98.56
CA VAL A 28 20.80 -14.15 97.59
C VAL A 28 21.83 -14.16 96.46
N ASN A 29 23.11 -14.24 96.79
CA ASN A 29 24.18 -14.25 95.80
C ASN A 29 24.13 -15.49 94.90
N ASP A 30 23.89 -16.68 95.47
CA ASP A 30 23.73 -17.93 94.72
C ASP A 30 22.52 -17.87 93.77
N ASN A 31 21.40 -17.28 94.21
CA ASN A 31 20.23 -17.08 93.37
C ASN A 31 20.51 -16.09 92.23
N ILE A 32 21.20 -14.98 92.51
CA ILE A 32 21.57 -13.99 91.48
C ILE A 32 22.50 -14.65 90.46
N GLN A 33 23.51 -15.39 90.90
CA GLN A 33 24.42 -16.12 90.00
C GLN A 33 23.66 -17.12 89.12
N SER A 34 22.75 -17.91 89.70
CA SER A 34 21.95 -18.86 88.94
C SER A 34 21.05 -18.18 87.89
N ILE A 35 20.43 -17.05 88.23
CA ILE A 35 19.62 -16.27 87.28
C ILE A 35 20.50 -15.69 86.16
N VAL A 36 21.67 -15.16 86.51
CA VAL A 36 22.62 -14.58 85.55
C VAL A 36 23.12 -15.65 84.59
N GLU A 37 23.52 -16.82 85.08
CA GLU A 37 23.94 -17.97 84.27
C GLU A 37 22.83 -18.43 83.32
N GLN A 38 21.61 -18.68 83.83
CA GLN A 38 20.47 -19.09 83.00
C GLN A 38 20.13 -18.04 81.94
N THR A 39 20.22 -16.75 82.28
CA THR A 39 19.95 -15.66 81.34
C THR A 39 21.03 -15.58 80.26
N LEU A 40 22.31 -15.66 80.63
CA LEU A 40 23.43 -15.70 79.69
C LEU A 40 23.35 -16.91 78.75
N GLU A 41 22.97 -18.08 79.26
CA GLU A 41 22.83 -19.29 78.47
C GLU A 41 21.68 -19.19 77.47
N SER A 42 20.56 -18.58 77.85
CA SER A 42 19.42 -18.32 76.97
C SER A 42 19.76 -17.32 75.85
N LEU A 43 20.58 -16.32 76.16
CA LEU A 43 21.02 -15.30 75.19
C LEU A 43 22.11 -15.83 74.24
N ASN A 44 22.82 -16.89 74.62
CA ASN A 44 23.91 -17.47 73.84
C ASN A 44 23.48 -18.67 72.99
N GLN A 45 22.18 -18.94 72.85
CA GLN A 45 21.70 -20.02 71.99
C GLN A 45 21.73 -19.62 70.51
N ASN A 46 22.22 -20.53 69.67
CA ASN A 46 22.08 -20.41 68.23
C ASN A 46 20.59 -20.43 67.83
N PRO A 47 20.23 -19.83 66.68
CA PRO A 47 18.87 -19.90 66.17
C PRO A 47 18.39 -21.36 66.07
N PRO A 48 17.10 -21.64 66.39
CA PRO A 48 16.54 -22.98 66.27
C PRO A 48 16.69 -23.58 64.86
N GLU A 49 16.86 -24.90 64.78
CA GLU A 49 17.14 -25.59 63.51
C GLU A 49 16.07 -25.35 62.44
N TRP A 50 14.78 -25.38 62.83
CA TRP A 50 13.66 -25.11 61.91
C TRP A 50 13.78 -23.72 61.25
N PHE A 51 14.22 -22.70 62.00
CA PHE A 51 14.41 -21.35 61.49
C PHE A 51 15.57 -21.30 60.48
N THR A 52 16.67 -21.99 60.78
CA THR A 52 17.81 -22.06 59.85
C THR A 52 17.49 -22.82 58.57
N ASN A 53 16.63 -23.85 58.66
CA ASN A 53 16.18 -24.62 57.51
C ASN A 53 15.25 -23.78 56.62
N GLU A 54 14.26 -23.10 57.22
CA GLU A 54 13.35 -22.20 56.52
C GLU A 54 14.11 -21.08 55.79
N MET A 55 15.08 -20.45 56.46
CA MET A 55 15.93 -19.42 55.84
C MET A 55 16.78 -19.98 54.69
N ARG A 56 17.14 -21.26 54.72
CA ARG A 56 17.89 -21.91 53.64
C ARG A 56 17.00 -22.15 52.41
N GLU A 57 15.77 -22.65 52.61
CA GLU A 57 14.79 -22.83 51.54
C GLU A 57 14.40 -21.48 50.91
N ILE A 58 14.08 -20.47 51.73
CA ILE A 58 13.79 -19.11 51.24
C ILE A 58 14.96 -18.57 50.39
N LYS A 59 16.20 -18.80 50.82
CA LYS A 59 17.39 -18.37 50.06
C LYS A 59 17.53 -19.10 48.72
N LYS A 60 17.12 -20.37 48.65
CA LYS A 60 17.10 -21.16 47.42
C LYS A 60 16.01 -20.64 46.49
N ASP A 61 14.79 -20.43 46.98
CA ASP A 61 13.67 -19.89 46.19
C ASP A 61 13.99 -18.50 45.63
N ILE A 62 14.60 -17.62 46.44
CA ILE A 62 15.07 -16.30 45.97
C ILE A 62 16.08 -16.44 44.83
N LYS A 63 16.97 -17.44 44.91
CA LYS A 63 17.97 -17.69 43.86
C LYS A 63 17.31 -18.19 42.58
N ASP A 64 16.34 -19.08 42.69
CA ASP A 64 15.62 -19.67 41.56
C ASP A 64 14.75 -18.60 40.87
N LEU A 65 13.97 -17.81 41.64
CA LEU A 65 13.22 -16.66 41.13
C LEU A 65 14.11 -15.63 40.43
N LYS A 66 15.32 -15.40 40.95
CA LYS A 66 16.29 -14.51 40.29
C LYS A 66 16.81 -15.08 38.98
N GLY A 67 16.86 -16.41 38.85
CA GLY A 67 17.15 -17.11 37.59
C GLY A 67 16.03 -16.91 36.59
N GLU A 68 14.80 -17.25 36.97
CA GLU A 68 13.61 -17.10 36.12
C GLU A 68 13.42 -15.66 35.64
N PHE A 69 13.62 -14.68 36.52
CA PHE A 69 13.53 -13.26 36.14
C PHE A 69 14.59 -12.85 35.10
N LYS A 70 15.80 -13.43 35.16
CA LYS A 70 16.83 -13.17 34.15
C LYS A 70 16.47 -13.79 32.81
N ASP A 71 15.95 -15.01 32.82
CA ASP A 71 15.54 -15.70 31.59
C ASP A 71 14.36 -14.98 30.95
N LEU A 72 13.33 -14.62 31.73
CA LEU A 72 12.20 -13.83 31.24
C LEU A 72 12.65 -12.50 30.63
N LYS A 73 13.59 -11.80 31.27
CA LYS A 73 14.15 -10.55 30.74
C LYS A 73 14.91 -10.76 29.43
N ARG A 74 15.61 -11.88 29.29
CA ARG A 74 16.33 -12.23 28.06
C ARG A 74 15.36 -12.52 26.93
N ASP A 75 14.33 -13.29 27.21
CA ASP A 75 13.34 -13.73 26.21
C ASP A 75 12.51 -12.54 25.74
N LEU A 76 12.04 -11.68 26.66
CA LEU A 76 11.37 -10.43 26.31
C LEU A 76 12.25 -9.52 25.42
N ASN A 77 13.56 -9.43 25.72
CA ASN A 77 14.49 -8.66 24.90
C ASN A 77 14.69 -9.26 23.51
N LYS A 78 14.56 -10.59 23.37
CA LYS A 78 14.63 -11.26 22.07
C LYS A 78 13.37 -10.96 21.27
N ASP A 79 12.19 -11.15 21.88
CA ASP A 79 10.90 -10.89 21.22
C ASP A 79 10.79 -9.43 20.75
N VAL A 80 11.24 -8.47 21.57
CA VAL A 80 11.27 -7.05 21.18
C VAL A 80 12.19 -6.80 19.99
N LYS A 81 13.32 -7.52 19.88
CA LYS A 81 14.22 -7.39 18.71
C LYS A 81 13.60 -8.01 17.47
N ASP A 82 13.00 -9.18 17.60
CA ASP A 82 12.38 -9.90 16.50
C ASP A 82 11.20 -9.09 15.94
N LEU A 83 10.30 -8.59 16.80
CA LEU A 83 9.22 -7.67 16.41
C LEU A 83 9.73 -6.41 15.72
N LYS A 84 10.88 -5.87 16.14
CA LYS A 84 11.48 -4.69 15.51
C LYS A 84 12.02 -4.99 14.11
N ILE A 85 12.47 -6.21 13.85
CA ILE A 85 12.89 -6.67 12.52
C ILE A 85 11.65 -6.85 11.64
N GLU A 86 10.65 -7.60 12.11
CA GLU A 86 9.40 -7.83 11.37
C GLU A 86 8.72 -6.50 10.99
N PHE A 87 8.67 -5.54 11.90
CA PHE A 87 8.10 -4.23 11.62
C PHE A 87 8.87 -3.46 10.53
N LYS A 88 10.20 -3.60 10.49
CA LYS A 88 11.02 -2.98 9.44
C LYS A 88 10.78 -3.64 8.09
N ASP A 89 10.68 -4.96 8.06
CA ASP A 89 10.44 -5.72 6.83
C ASP A 89 9.05 -5.43 6.29
N LEU A 90 8.02 -5.45 7.14
CA LEU A 90 6.65 -5.08 6.75
C LEU A 90 6.60 -3.65 6.18
N LYS A 91 7.30 -2.70 6.82
CA LYS A 91 7.37 -1.32 6.32
C LYS A 91 8.07 -1.23 4.97
N ARG A 92 9.12 -2.04 4.74
CA ARG A 92 9.84 -2.10 3.46
C ARG A 92 8.94 -2.66 2.36
N ASP A 93 8.25 -3.75 2.65
CA ASP A 93 7.40 -4.45 1.69
C ASP A 93 6.20 -3.58 1.31
N LEU A 94 5.52 -2.97 2.29
CA LEU A 94 4.44 -2.02 2.03
C LEU A 94 4.91 -0.83 1.15
N ASN A 95 6.12 -0.33 1.38
CA ASN A 95 6.67 0.76 0.57
C ASN A 95 7.03 0.31 -0.86
N LYS A 96 7.36 -0.97 -1.05
CA LYS A 96 7.55 -1.55 -2.37
C LYS A 96 6.21 -1.66 -3.10
N ASP A 97 5.20 -2.25 -2.45
CA ASP A 97 3.87 -2.42 -3.03
C ASP A 97 3.25 -1.07 -3.44
N VAL A 98 3.40 -0.04 -2.60
CA VAL A 98 2.94 1.33 -2.93
C VAL A 98 3.66 1.90 -4.15
N LYS A 99 4.95 1.61 -4.34
CA LYS A 99 5.69 2.06 -5.53
C LYS A 99 5.23 1.32 -6.78
N ASP A 100 5.04 0.00 -6.67
CA ASP A 100 4.61 -0.85 -7.78
C ASP A 100 3.20 -0.45 -8.23
N LEU A 101 2.25 -0.27 -7.30
CA LEU A 101 0.90 0.26 -7.59
C LEU A 101 0.93 1.64 -8.25
N LYS A 102 1.88 2.50 -7.87
CA LYS A 102 2.03 3.83 -8.48
C LYS A 102 2.54 3.75 -9.93
N ILE A 103 3.34 2.74 -10.26
CA ILE A 103 3.78 2.48 -11.63
C ILE A 103 2.61 1.95 -12.46
N GLU A 104 1.93 0.92 -11.97
CA GLU A 104 0.76 0.33 -12.62
C GLU A 104 -0.32 1.39 -12.91
N PHE A 105 -0.62 2.25 -11.94
CA PHE A 105 -1.57 3.34 -12.12
C PHE A 105 -1.15 4.33 -13.23
N LYS A 106 0.14 4.63 -13.35
CA LYS A 106 0.65 5.50 -14.43
C LYS A 106 0.54 4.82 -15.79
N ASP A 107 0.78 3.53 -15.86
CA ASP A 107 0.71 2.76 -17.10
C ASP A 107 -0.75 2.64 -17.56
N LEU A 108 -1.66 2.24 -16.66
CA LEU A 108 -3.10 2.22 -16.92
C LEU A 108 -3.61 3.58 -17.41
N LYS A 109 -3.17 4.68 -16.79
CA LYS A 109 -3.53 6.03 -17.24
C LYS A 109 -3.04 6.34 -18.66
N ARG A 110 -1.85 5.85 -19.05
CA ARG A 110 -1.32 6.03 -20.41
C ARG A 110 -2.13 5.22 -21.42
N ASP A 111 -2.51 4.00 -21.07
CA ASP A 111 -3.26 3.11 -21.94
C ASP A 111 -4.68 3.62 -22.16
N VAL A 112 -5.40 3.99 -21.10
CA VAL A 112 -6.72 4.64 -21.21
C VAL A 112 -6.67 5.89 -22.09
N LYS A 113 -5.60 6.71 -21.98
CA LYS A 113 -5.45 7.90 -22.83
C LYS A 113 -5.20 7.54 -24.29
N ARG A 114 -4.55 6.41 -24.56
CA ARG A 114 -4.29 5.91 -25.92
C ARG A 114 -5.59 5.40 -26.53
N ASP A 115 -6.28 4.51 -25.83
CA ASP A 115 -7.55 3.94 -26.26
C ASP A 115 -8.58 5.04 -26.56
N LEU A 116 -8.63 6.11 -25.76
CA LEU A 116 -9.50 7.25 -26.02
C LEU A 116 -9.12 8.03 -27.29
N ARG A 117 -7.84 8.15 -27.61
CA ARG A 117 -7.39 8.80 -28.86
C ARG A 117 -7.74 7.94 -30.06
N ASP A 118 -7.53 6.64 -29.96
CA ASP A 118 -7.78 5.69 -31.04
C ASP A 118 -9.30 5.63 -31.30
N PHE A 119 -10.11 5.48 -30.25
CA PHE A 119 -11.57 5.52 -30.35
C PHE A 119 -12.10 6.83 -30.97
N LYS A 120 -11.50 7.97 -30.62
CA LYS A 120 -11.85 9.25 -31.23
C LYS A 120 -11.52 9.25 -32.74
N GLY A 121 -10.34 8.75 -33.12
CA GLY A 121 -9.95 8.63 -34.54
C GLY A 121 -10.88 7.71 -35.33
N ASP A 122 -11.27 6.58 -34.73
CA ASP A 122 -12.23 5.64 -35.32
C ASP A 122 -13.62 6.28 -35.49
N MET A 123 -14.07 7.05 -34.49
CA MET A 123 -15.35 7.76 -34.57
C MET A 123 -15.31 8.87 -35.64
N ASP A 124 -14.25 9.67 -35.69
CA ASP A 124 -14.09 10.75 -36.67
C ASP A 124 -14.05 10.18 -38.10
N SER A 125 -13.32 9.08 -38.32
CA SER A 125 -13.29 8.40 -39.62
C SER A 125 -14.63 7.76 -39.98
N GLY A 126 -15.30 7.11 -39.02
CA GLY A 126 -16.63 6.53 -39.20
C GLY A 126 -17.69 7.58 -39.56
N PHE A 127 -17.65 8.74 -38.91
CA PHE A 127 -18.57 9.84 -39.23
C PHE A 127 -18.34 10.39 -40.64
N LYS A 128 -17.09 10.64 -41.04
CA LYS A 128 -16.73 11.05 -42.40
C LYS A 128 -17.21 10.04 -43.45
N MET A 129 -17.01 8.75 -43.20
CA MET A 129 -17.49 7.69 -44.11
C MET A 129 -19.02 7.64 -44.20
N SER A 130 -19.71 7.85 -43.08
CA SER A 130 -21.18 7.91 -43.05
C SER A 130 -21.70 9.11 -43.85
N GLU A 131 -21.10 10.28 -43.66
CA GLU A 131 -21.45 11.51 -44.39
C GLU A 131 -21.18 11.36 -45.91
N TYR A 132 -20.00 10.86 -46.29
CA TYR A 132 -19.66 10.52 -47.67
C TYR A 132 -20.71 9.59 -48.30
N SER A 133 -21.02 8.48 -47.61
CA SER A 133 -21.98 7.48 -48.09
C SER A 133 -23.39 8.06 -48.23
N HIS A 134 -23.81 8.88 -47.27
CA HIS A 134 -25.10 9.56 -47.29
C HIS A 134 -25.21 10.50 -48.49
N ILE A 135 -24.24 11.39 -48.70
CA ILE A 135 -24.29 12.35 -49.81
C ILE A 135 -24.16 11.63 -51.16
N ARG A 136 -23.35 10.58 -51.26
CA ARG A 136 -23.26 9.75 -52.46
C ARG A 136 -24.61 9.12 -52.84
N LEU A 137 -25.34 8.55 -51.87
CA LEU A 137 -26.69 8.01 -52.08
C LEU A 137 -27.71 9.12 -52.40
N TYR A 138 -27.60 10.24 -51.70
CA TYR A 138 -28.45 11.40 -51.94
C TYR A 138 -28.28 11.94 -53.36
N ASN A 139 -27.05 12.02 -53.87
CA ASN A 139 -26.76 12.38 -55.25
C ASN A 139 -27.46 11.46 -56.25
N MET A 140 -27.43 10.15 -56.04
CA MET A 140 -28.16 9.20 -56.89
C MET A 140 -29.66 9.54 -56.95
N PHE A 141 -30.29 9.80 -55.80
CA PHE A 141 -31.70 10.22 -55.74
C PHE A 141 -31.94 11.57 -56.44
N ARG A 142 -31.05 12.55 -56.25
CA ARG A 142 -31.15 13.85 -56.93
C ARG A 142 -31.10 13.69 -58.45
N ARG A 143 -30.16 12.89 -58.95
CA ARG A 143 -30.00 12.60 -60.38
C ARG A 143 -31.24 11.92 -60.94
N MET A 144 -31.85 10.96 -60.22
CA MET A 144 -33.11 10.33 -60.62
C MET A 144 -34.25 11.34 -60.81
N ASN A 145 -34.24 12.43 -60.05
CA ASN A 145 -35.24 13.50 -60.12
C ASN A 145 -34.82 14.66 -61.05
N GLY A 146 -33.76 14.50 -61.84
CA GLY A 146 -33.30 15.50 -62.80
C GLY A 146 -32.52 16.67 -62.21
N TYR A 147 -32.15 16.62 -60.93
CA TYR A 147 -31.32 17.64 -60.28
C TYR A 147 -29.82 17.31 -60.43
N PRO A 148 -28.92 18.32 -60.50
CA PRO A 148 -27.46 18.07 -60.47
C PRO A 148 -27.05 17.43 -59.14
N ALA A 149 -25.88 16.77 -59.09
CA ALA A 149 -25.29 16.30 -57.84
C ALA A 149 -24.84 17.47 -56.94
N THR A 150 -24.76 17.23 -55.64
CA THR A 150 -24.08 18.11 -54.67
C THR A 150 -22.65 17.63 -54.42
N PRO A 151 -21.73 18.51 -54.02
CA PRO A 151 -20.38 18.13 -53.62
C PRO A 151 -20.39 17.06 -52.52
N VAL A 152 -19.60 16.01 -52.71
CA VAL A 152 -19.42 14.95 -51.72
C VAL A 152 -18.27 15.33 -50.79
N PRO A 153 -18.41 15.19 -49.46
CA PRO A 153 -17.33 15.52 -48.54
C PRO A 153 -16.13 14.60 -48.75
N PHE A 154 -14.94 15.20 -48.70
CA PHE A 154 -13.69 14.46 -48.84
C PHE A 154 -13.37 13.65 -47.59
N LEU A 155 -12.91 12.42 -47.79
CA LEU A 155 -12.49 11.53 -46.71
C LEU A 155 -11.07 11.90 -46.23
N ASN A 156 -10.22 12.31 -47.17
CA ASN A 156 -8.85 12.72 -46.94
C ASN A 156 -8.60 14.14 -47.48
N VAL A 157 -8.75 15.14 -46.60
CA VAL A 157 -8.56 16.56 -46.94
C VAL A 157 -7.09 16.89 -47.23
N GLU A 158 -6.14 16.15 -46.64
CA GLU A 158 -4.70 16.36 -46.85
C GLU A 158 -4.26 16.05 -48.29
N ALA A 159 -5.06 15.28 -49.04
CA ALA A 159 -4.81 15.00 -50.45
C ALA A 159 -5.09 16.20 -51.36
N ILE A 160 -5.74 17.25 -50.86
CA ILE A 160 -6.19 18.39 -51.65
C ILE A 160 -5.12 19.48 -51.61
N MET A 161 -4.34 19.58 -52.68
CA MET A 161 -3.29 20.60 -52.80
C MET A 161 -3.82 21.95 -53.32
N ASN A 162 -4.94 21.93 -54.05
CA ASN A 162 -5.58 23.10 -54.68
C ASN A 162 -7.11 23.02 -54.59
N GLU A 163 -7.81 24.15 -54.70
CA GLU A 163 -9.27 24.19 -54.79
C GLU A 163 -9.75 23.43 -56.04
N LEU A 164 -10.70 22.51 -55.87
CA LEU A 164 -11.19 21.65 -56.95
C LEU A 164 -12.56 22.14 -57.46
N PRO A 165 -12.82 22.10 -58.78
CA PRO A 165 -14.10 22.52 -59.34
C PRO A 165 -15.22 21.57 -58.93
N PRO A 166 -16.41 22.06 -58.51
CA PRO A 166 -17.49 21.21 -58.02
C PRO A 166 -18.03 20.28 -59.12
N ILE A 167 -18.38 19.05 -58.74
CA ILE A 167 -18.92 18.04 -59.66
C ILE A 167 -20.44 17.94 -59.47
N GLY A 168 -21.21 18.39 -60.47
CA GLY A 168 -22.66 18.26 -60.52
C GLY A 168 -23.16 17.20 -61.53
N SER A 169 -22.31 16.80 -62.46
CA SER A 169 -22.65 15.96 -63.61
C SER A 169 -21.44 15.21 -64.17
N VAL A 170 -21.69 14.26 -65.07
CA VAL A 170 -20.62 13.54 -65.78
C VAL A 170 -19.85 14.44 -66.75
N GLN A 171 -20.47 15.49 -67.27
CA GLN A 171 -19.80 16.49 -68.12
C GLN A 171 -18.76 17.27 -67.33
N ASP A 172 -19.05 17.61 -66.07
CA ASP A 172 -18.10 18.28 -65.19
C ASP A 172 -16.86 17.39 -64.99
N ILE A 173 -17.06 16.08 -64.76
CA ILE A 173 -15.96 15.10 -64.68
C ILE A 173 -15.17 15.02 -65.99
N ASP A 174 -15.85 15.07 -67.13
CA ASP A 174 -15.19 14.96 -68.44
C ASP A 174 -14.29 16.16 -68.75
N SER A 175 -14.62 17.32 -68.19
CA SER A 175 -13.86 18.56 -68.31
C SER A 175 -12.63 18.64 -67.39
N LEU A 176 -12.49 17.73 -66.42
CA LEU A 176 -11.36 17.73 -65.48
C LEU A 176 -10.05 17.36 -66.17
N SER A 177 -8.97 18.01 -65.75
CA SER A 177 -7.61 17.54 -66.02
C SER A 177 -7.34 16.19 -65.35
N LYS A 178 -6.31 15.49 -65.82
CA LYS A 178 -5.90 14.21 -65.24
C LYS A 178 -5.49 14.38 -63.78
N GLU A 179 -4.78 15.46 -63.46
CA GLU A 179 -4.30 15.80 -62.13
C GLU A 179 -5.47 16.10 -61.18
N GLU A 180 -6.49 16.85 -61.61
CA GLU A 180 -7.68 17.10 -60.79
C GLU A 180 -8.45 15.81 -60.50
N CYS A 181 -8.63 14.96 -61.53
CA CYS A 181 -9.31 13.68 -61.36
C CYS A 181 -8.55 12.76 -60.38
N GLN A 182 -7.22 12.73 -60.44
CA GLN A 182 -6.39 11.97 -59.51
C GLN A 182 -6.45 12.56 -58.09
N THR A 183 -6.44 13.87 -57.95
CA THR A 183 -6.60 14.56 -56.66
C THR A 183 -7.93 14.19 -56.01
N TYR A 184 -9.02 14.24 -56.78
CA TYR A 184 -10.34 13.81 -56.35
C TYR A 184 -10.36 12.36 -55.84
N LEU A 185 -9.82 11.43 -56.62
CA LEU A 185 -9.78 10.01 -56.24
C LEU A 185 -8.95 9.77 -54.98
N ARG A 186 -7.80 10.45 -54.82
CA ARG A 186 -7.01 10.40 -53.58
C ARG A 186 -7.80 10.96 -52.39
N ALA A 187 -8.52 12.06 -52.57
CA ALA A 187 -9.31 12.67 -51.51
C ALA A 187 -10.51 11.81 -51.08
N TYR A 188 -11.00 10.93 -51.95
CA TYR A 188 -12.02 9.91 -51.64
C TYR A 188 -11.44 8.53 -51.30
N ASN A 189 -10.11 8.40 -51.14
CA ASN A 189 -9.42 7.12 -50.90
C ASN A 189 -9.78 6.02 -51.93
N VAL A 190 -9.99 6.40 -53.19
CA VAL A 190 -10.24 5.46 -54.28
C VAL A 190 -8.91 5.10 -54.94
N GLU A 191 -8.60 3.81 -54.99
CA GLU A 191 -7.38 3.31 -55.63
C GLU A 191 -7.45 3.41 -57.16
N PHE A 192 -6.33 3.76 -57.79
CA PHE A 192 -6.21 3.82 -59.25
C PHE A 192 -4.73 3.67 -59.68
N HIS A 193 -4.52 3.25 -60.93
CA HIS A 193 -3.18 3.32 -61.53
C HIS A 193 -2.92 4.69 -62.20
N PRO A 194 -1.72 5.28 -62.07
CA PRO A 194 -1.40 6.59 -62.66
C PRO A 194 -1.52 6.64 -64.19
N ASN A 195 -1.45 5.48 -64.86
CA ASN A 195 -1.51 5.35 -66.31
C ASN A 195 -2.94 5.16 -66.83
N GLU A 196 -3.93 5.05 -65.95
CA GLU A 196 -5.35 5.03 -66.35
C GLU A 196 -5.75 6.39 -66.94
N SER A 197 -6.65 6.36 -67.93
CA SER A 197 -7.25 7.54 -68.55
C SER A 197 -8.75 7.56 -68.24
N VAL A 198 -9.60 7.12 -69.18
CA VAL A 198 -11.07 7.02 -69.03
C VAL A 198 -11.51 6.35 -67.71
N LYS A 199 -10.83 5.28 -67.29
CA LYS A 199 -11.14 4.58 -66.03
C LYS A 199 -11.07 5.47 -64.78
N LEU A 200 -10.24 6.51 -64.76
CA LEU A 200 -10.19 7.46 -63.65
C LEU A 200 -11.51 8.23 -63.53
N LYS A 201 -12.05 8.68 -64.68
CA LYS A 201 -13.32 9.41 -64.75
C LYS A 201 -14.51 8.52 -64.35
N GLU A 202 -14.51 7.26 -64.79
CA GLU A 202 -15.53 6.27 -64.39
C GLU A 202 -15.52 6.01 -62.87
N ARG A 203 -14.32 5.81 -62.28
CA ARG A 203 -14.18 5.64 -60.83
C ARG A 203 -14.65 6.88 -60.07
N LEU A 204 -14.34 8.08 -60.58
CA LEU A 204 -14.75 9.33 -59.95
C LEU A 204 -16.27 9.50 -60.01
N ARG A 205 -16.89 9.21 -61.16
CA ARG A 205 -18.35 9.19 -61.33
C ARG A 205 -19.00 8.31 -60.27
N ASP A 206 -18.48 7.09 -60.10
CA ASP A 206 -19.02 6.12 -59.14
C ASP A 206 -18.81 6.58 -57.69
N ALA A 207 -17.69 7.24 -57.39
CA ALA A 207 -17.38 7.79 -56.07
C ALA A 207 -18.31 8.95 -55.68
N VAL A 208 -18.67 9.83 -56.63
CA VAL A 208 -19.55 10.97 -56.34
C VAL A 208 -21.05 10.65 -56.40
N GLY A 209 -21.42 9.42 -56.78
CA GLY A 209 -22.82 8.97 -56.78
C GLY A 209 -23.59 9.29 -58.08
N LEU A 210 -22.88 9.52 -59.18
CA LEU A 210 -23.45 9.71 -60.51
C LEU A 210 -23.69 8.34 -61.18
N ALA A 211 -24.64 7.57 -60.66
CA ALA A 211 -24.78 6.13 -60.96
C ALA A 211 -26.13 5.74 -61.59
N ILE A 212 -26.87 6.69 -62.18
CA ILE A 212 -28.12 6.39 -62.89
C ILE A 212 -27.85 6.10 -64.38
N SER A 213 -28.82 5.52 -65.09
CA SER A 213 -28.65 5.08 -66.49
C SER A 213 -28.01 6.14 -67.40
N TYR A 214 -28.48 7.39 -67.36
CA TYR A 214 -27.90 8.47 -68.17
C TYR A 214 -26.43 8.78 -67.83
N ASP A 215 -26.03 8.66 -66.57
CA ASP A 215 -24.65 8.88 -66.13
C ASP A 215 -23.75 7.68 -66.48
N LEU A 216 -24.31 6.46 -66.46
CA LEU A 216 -23.60 5.22 -66.80
C LEU A 216 -23.38 5.05 -68.30
N GLU A 217 -24.31 5.53 -69.13
CA GLU A 217 -24.25 5.49 -70.60
C GLU A 217 -23.34 6.57 -71.19
N PHE A 218 -22.90 7.55 -70.39
CA PHE A 218 -22.02 8.61 -70.83
C PHE A 218 -20.63 8.10 -71.20
N GLN A 219 -20.13 8.50 -72.39
CA GLN A 219 -18.81 8.13 -72.88
C GLN A 219 -17.80 9.25 -72.60
N PHE A 220 -16.89 9.01 -71.66
CA PHE A 220 -15.84 9.96 -71.33
C PHE A 220 -14.78 10.07 -72.43
N GLY A 221 -14.32 11.30 -72.68
CA GLY A 221 -13.15 11.56 -73.51
C GLY A 221 -11.84 11.25 -72.77
N SER A 222 -10.80 10.93 -73.53
CA SER A 222 -9.43 10.90 -73.00
C SER A 222 -9.03 12.29 -72.49
N PHE A 223 -8.15 12.32 -71.49
CA PHE A 223 -7.52 13.57 -71.07
C PHE A 223 -6.78 14.21 -72.26
N GLN A 224 -6.96 15.53 -72.43
CA GLN A 224 -6.24 16.34 -73.42
C GLN A 224 -4.83 16.68 -72.93
#